data_AF-A0A8T4DRL0-F1
#
_entry.id   AF-A0A8T4DRL0-F1
#
_cell.length_a   1.000
_cell.length_b   1.000
_cell.length_c   1.000
_cell.angle_alpha   90.00
_cell.angle_beta   90.00
_cell.angle_gamma   90.00
#
_symmetry.space_group_name_H-M   'P 1'
#
loop_
_entity.id
_entity.type
_entity.pdbx_description
1 polymer ?
#
loop_
_entity_poly.entity_id
_entity_poly.type
_entity_poly.pdbx_seq_one_letter_code
_entity_poly.pdbx_strand_id
1 'polypeptide(L)'
;MNKKEGIHRMKPSTYASLVTLVFLSHQDELCKSIESAIRVTDALCKDFGIANNLSHMTKYRVIADLIESKILVSINTAKKRKLRLSKKVVDMVP
;
A
#
# COMPACT_ATOMS: atom_id res chain seq x y z
N MET A 1 -23.55 13.41 38.20
CA MET A 1 -22.14 13.52 37.76
C MET A 1 -22.05 13.12 36.29
N ASN A 2 -21.88 14.09 35.40
CA ASN A 2 -21.72 13.84 33.96
C ASN A 2 -20.28 13.39 33.67
N LYS A 3 -20.07 12.09 33.41
CA LYS A 3 -18.83 11.61 32.78
C LYS A 3 -18.84 12.10 31.33
N LYS A 4 -18.09 13.17 31.05
CA LYS A 4 -17.69 13.48 29.68
C LYS A 4 -16.74 12.38 29.23
N GLU A 5 -17.25 11.38 28.53
CA GLU A 5 -16.42 10.45 27.77
C GLU A 5 -15.72 11.26 26.68
N GLY A 6 -14.50 11.71 26.97
CA GLY A 6 -13.63 12.28 25.96
C GLY A 6 -13.39 11.20 24.92
N ILE A 7 -13.84 11.41 23.70
CA ILE A 7 -13.48 10.58 22.55
C ILE A 7 -11.95 10.63 22.48
N HIS A 8 -11.29 9.60 23.00
CA HIS A 8 -9.84 9.54 23.02
C HIS A 8 -9.40 9.25 21.59
N ARG A 9 -9.23 10.32 20.80
CA ARG A 9 -8.79 10.21 19.41
C ARG A 9 -7.40 9.60 19.42
N MET A 10 -7.31 8.39 18.90
CA MET A 10 -6.05 7.67 18.73
C MET A 10 -5.07 8.55 17.94
N LYS A 11 -3.82 8.60 18.39
CA LYS A 11 -2.78 9.34 17.66
C LYS A 11 -2.67 8.78 16.24
N PRO A 12 -2.55 9.63 15.20
CA PRO A 12 -2.49 9.16 13.82
C PRO A 12 -1.39 8.12 13.56
N SER A 13 -0.25 8.24 14.24
CA SER A 13 0.84 7.26 14.18
C SER A 13 0.45 5.90 14.76
N THR A 14 -0.28 5.89 15.87
CA THR A 14 -0.78 4.66 16.52
C THR A 14 -1.85 3.98 15.65
N TYR A 15 -2.75 4.77 15.05
CA TYR A 15 -3.76 4.24 14.11
C TYR A 15 -3.09 3.64 12.88
N ALA A 16 -2.11 4.33 12.29
CA ALA A 16 -1.33 3.82 11.17
C ALA A 16 -0.68 2.48 11.54
N SER A 17 0.04 2.40 12.66
CA SER A 17 0.67 1.15 13.11
C SER A 17 -0.33 0.01 13.34
N LEU A 18 -1.51 0.31 13.89
CA LEU A 18 -2.58 -0.68 14.08
C LEU A 18 -3.17 -1.16 12.76
N VAL A 19 -3.41 -0.26 11.82
CA VAL A 19 -3.84 -0.62 10.46
C VAL A 19 -2.80 -1.49 9.80
N THR A 20 -1.51 -1.14 9.89
CA THR A 20 -0.41 -1.98 9.37
C THR A 20 -0.41 -3.36 10.00
N LEU A 21 -0.54 -3.47 11.33
CA LEU A 21 -0.58 -4.76 12.02
C LEU A 21 -1.78 -5.60 11.59
N VAL A 22 -2.98 -5.02 11.49
CA VAL A 22 -4.18 -5.73 11.04
C VAL A 22 -4.06 -6.17 9.58
N PHE A 23 -3.51 -5.29 8.72
CA PHE A 23 -3.27 -5.58 7.30
C PHE A 23 -2.22 -6.67 7.08
N LEU A 24 -1.14 -6.68 7.85
CA LEU A 24 -0.10 -7.71 7.79
C LEU A 24 -0.56 -9.03 8.41
N SER A 25 -1.44 -8.97 9.43
CA SER A 25 -2.00 -10.17 10.07
C SER A 25 -3.07 -10.84 9.20
N HIS A 26 -3.81 -10.08 8.40
CA HIS A 26 -4.67 -10.65 7.37
C HIS A 26 -3.79 -11.07 6.20
N GLN A 27 -3.63 -12.39 6.01
CA GLN A 27 -2.90 -12.99 4.89
C GLN A 27 -3.56 -12.76 3.51
N ASP A 28 -4.26 -11.65 3.33
CA ASP A 28 -4.94 -11.27 2.09
C ASP A 28 -3.91 -11.20 0.96
N GLU A 29 -4.25 -11.82 -0.16
CA GLU A 29 -3.40 -11.86 -1.34
C GLU A 29 -3.11 -10.46 -1.89
N LEU A 30 -4.02 -9.50 -1.69
CA LEU A 30 -3.79 -8.12 -2.07
C LEU A 30 -2.65 -7.49 -1.26
N CYS A 31 -2.64 -7.68 0.07
CA CYS A 31 -1.57 -7.20 0.95
C CYS A 31 -0.22 -7.77 0.54
N LYS A 32 -0.16 -9.09 0.28
CA LYS A 32 1.04 -9.77 -0.21
C LYS A 32 1.51 -9.20 -1.55
N SER A 33 0.58 -8.83 -2.43
CA SER A 33 0.91 -8.20 -3.70
C SER A 33 1.42 -6.76 -3.55
N ILE A 34 0.88 -5.98 -2.61
CA ILE A 34 1.38 -4.62 -2.30
C ILE A 34 2.80 -4.71 -1.73
N GLU A 35 3.03 -5.59 -0.75
CA GLU A 35 4.35 -5.82 -0.18
C GLU A 35 5.38 -6.23 -1.25
N SER A 36 4.96 -7.07 -2.20
CA SER A 36 5.82 -7.44 -3.32
C SER A 36 6.15 -6.26 -4.23
N ALA A 37 5.21 -5.35 -4.46
CA ALA A 37 5.45 -4.14 -5.26
C ALA A 37 6.42 -3.19 -4.55
N ILE A 38 6.30 -3.04 -3.23
CA ILE A 38 7.24 -2.23 -2.42
C ILE A 38 8.65 -2.79 -2.53
N ARG A 39 8.84 -4.10 -2.32
CA ARG A 39 10.17 -4.71 -2.41
C ARG A 39 10.83 -4.54 -3.78
N VAL A 40 10.06 -4.69 -4.86
CA VAL A 40 10.58 -4.49 -6.22
C VAL A 40 10.95 -3.02 -6.44
N THR A 41 10.11 -2.09 -5.98
CA THR A 41 10.39 -0.64 -6.08
C THR A 41 11.67 -0.29 -5.31
N ASP A 42 11.85 -0.84 -4.12
CA ASP A 42 13.03 -0.59 -3.30
C ASP A 42 14.32 -1.11 -3.96
N ALA A 43 14.26 -2.30 -4.57
CA ALA A 43 15.37 -2.85 -5.34
C ALA A 43 15.71 -1.97 -6.54
N LEU A 44 14.71 -1.56 -7.32
CA LEU A 44 14.91 -0.67 -8.48
C LEU A 44 15.51 0.68 -8.07
N CYS A 45 14.98 1.31 -7.01
CA CYS A 45 15.55 2.56 -6.50
C CYS A 45 17.03 2.39 -6.14
N LYS A 46 17.40 1.27 -5.52
CA LYS A 46 18.80 0.95 -5.21
C LYS A 46 19.64 0.80 -6.49
N ASP A 47 19.15 0.05 -7.48
CA ASP A 47 19.86 -0.21 -8.73
C ASP A 47 20.07 1.07 -9.55
N PHE A 48 19.12 2.01 -9.50
CA PHE A 48 19.21 3.32 -10.16
C PHE A 48 19.87 4.42 -9.30
N GLY A 49 20.30 4.11 -8.08
CA GLY A 49 20.88 5.11 -7.17
C GLY A 49 19.89 6.20 -6.72
N ILE A 50 18.59 5.95 -6.79
CA ILE A 50 17.54 6.88 -6.40
C ILE A 50 17.31 6.77 -4.89
N ALA A 51 17.35 7.90 -4.20
CA ALA A 51 17.05 7.96 -2.78
C ALA A 51 15.61 7.49 -2.51
N ASN A 52 15.46 6.48 -1.66
CA ASN A 52 14.18 5.90 -1.29
C ASN A 52 14.00 5.93 0.24
N ASN A 53 13.76 7.14 0.71
CA ASN A 53 13.65 7.55 2.11
C ASN A 53 12.19 7.64 2.59
N LEU A 54 11.24 7.14 1.79
CA LEU A 54 9.84 7.03 2.19
C LEU A 54 9.66 5.90 3.21
N SER A 55 8.86 6.15 4.24
CA SER A 55 8.50 5.11 5.20
C SER A 55 7.71 3.99 4.50
N HIS A 56 7.82 2.76 5.00
CA HIS A 56 7.09 1.60 4.47
C HIS A 56 5.59 1.88 4.41
N MET A 57 5.03 2.50 5.44
CA MET A 57 3.62 2.86 5.52
C MET A 57 3.21 3.92 4.48
N THR A 58 4.10 4.87 4.18
CA THR A 58 3.88 5.86 3.12
C THR A 58 3.78 5.17 1.76
N LYS A 59 4.68 4.22 1.47
CA LYS A 59 4.66 3.44 0.22
C LYS A 59 3.36 2.63 0.10
N TYR A 60 2.92 2.02 1.18
CA TYR A 60 1.62 1.35 1.26
C TYR A 60 0.46 2.27 0.91
N ARG A 61 0.39 3.44 1.54
CA ARG A 61 -0.69 4.40 1.29
C ARG A 61 -0.70 4.86 -0.16
N VAL A 62 0.47 5.18 -0.73
CA VAL A 62 0.58 5.53 -2.15
C VAL A 62 0.03 4.41 -3.03
N ILE A 63 0.41 3.15 -2.79
CA ILE A 63 -0.09 2.03 -3.59
C ILE A 63 -1.62 1.86 -3.42
N ALA A 64 -2.15 2.04 -2.21
CA ALA A 64 -3.59 2.00 -1.97
C ALA A 64 -4.33 3.11 -2.74
N ASP A 65 -3.83 4.35 -2.70
CA ASP A 65 -4.40 5.50 -3.41
C ASP A 65 -4.35 5.27 -4.94
N LEU A 66 -3.29 4.63 -5.45
CA LEU A 66 -3.18 4.25 -6.87
C LEU A 66 -4.18 3.16 -7.27
N ILE A 67 -4.51 2.23 -6.36
CA ILE A 67 -5.56 1.22 -6.58
C ILE A 67 -6.94 1.88 -6.61
N GLU A 68 -7.23 2.76 -5.65
CA GLU A 68 -8.50 3.50 -5.58
C GLU A 68 -8.71 4.38 -6.82
N SER A 69 -7.62 5.03 -7.27
CA SER A 69 -7.60 5.83 -8.50
C SER A 69 -7.65 5.00 -9.79
N LYS A 70 -7.70 3.67 -9.69
CA LYS A 70 -7.69 2.72 -10.83
C LYS A 70 -6.46 2.89 -11.75
N ILE A 71 -5.37 3.43 -11.22
CA ILE A 71 -4.06 3.49 -11.89
C ILE A 71 -3.40 2.12 -11.78
N LEU A 72 -3.47 1.52 -10.60
CA LEU A 72 -3.15 0.12 -10.39
C LEU A 72 -4.43 -0.70 -10.33
N VAL A 73 -4.40 -1.88 -10.95
CA VAL A 73 -5.47 -2.87 -10.89
C VAL A 73 -4.93 -4.18 -10.36
N SER A 74 -5.75 -4.82 -9.53
CA SER A 74 -5.48 -6.17 -9.07
C SER A 74 -6.05 -7.17 -10.08
N ILE A 75 -5.18 -8.00 -10.66
CA ILE A 75 -5.58 -9.11 -11.52
C ILE A 75 -5.39 -10.44 -10.80
N ASN A 76 -6.34 -11.35 -10.98
CA ASN A 76 -6.16 -12.73 -10.55
C ASN A 76 -5.36 -13.47 -11.64
N THR A 77 -4.24 -14.08 -11.25
CA THR A 77 -3.50 -15.01 -12.12
C THR A 77 -3.75 -16.45 -11.65
N ALA A 78 -3.41 -17.44 -12.47
CA ALA A 78 -3.61 -18.86 -12.15
C ALA A 78 -2.99 -19.32 -10.82
N LYS A 79 -2.02 -18.58 -10.26
CA LYS A 79 -1.35 -18.93 -9.01
C LYS A 79 -1.61 -17.95 -7.86
N LYS A 80 -1.85 -16.66 -8.14
CA LYS A 80 -1.92 -15.56 -7.14
C LYS A 80 -2.63 -14.32 -7.69
N ARG A 81 -3.12 -13.46 -6.81
CA ARG A 81 -3.45 -12.06 -7.14
C ARG A 81 -2.18 -11.20 -7.34
N LYS A 82 -2.15 -10.37 -8.39
CA LYS A 82 -1.02 -9.47 -8.72
C LYS A 82 -1.50 -8.05 -9.04
N LEU A 83 -0.72 -7.06 -8.64
CA LEU A 83 -0.89 -5.68 -9.07
C LEU A 83 -0.26 -5.44 -10.45
N ARG A 84 -0.98 -4.69 -11.29
CA ARG A 84 -0.50 -4.20 -12.59
C ARG A 84 -0.99 -2.78 -12.83
N LEU A 85 -0.31 -2.05 -13.71
CA LEU A 85 -0.86 -0.82 -14.28
C LEU A 85 -2.16 -1.13 -15.01
N SER A 86 -3.13 -0.21 -14.91
CA SER A 86 -4.37 -0.31 -15.66
C SER A 86 -4.10 -0.12 -17.15
N LYS A 87 -4.92 -0.77 -17.98
CA LYS A 87 -4.78 -0.71 -19.44
C LYS A 87 -4.77 0.73 -19.95
N LYS A 88 -5.61 1.60 -19.37
CA LYS A 88 -5.66 3.03 -19.69
C LYS A 88 -4.30 3.74 -19.52
N VAL A 89 -3.53 3.37 -18.51
CA VAL A 89 -2.21 3.98 -18.24
C VAL A 89 -1.14 3.35 -19.14
N VAL A 90 -1.20 2.04 -19.36
CA VAL A 90 -0.28 1.36 -20.28
C VAL A 90 -0.41 1.89 -21.70
N ASP A 91 -1.65 2.07 -22.18
CA ASP A 91 -1.94 2.59 -23.52
C ASP A 91 -1.52 4.08 -23.71
N MET A 92 -1.18 4.79 -22.62
CA MET A 92 -0.67 6.17 -22.66
C MET A 92 0.86 6.25 -22.73
N VAL A 93 1.58 5.16 -22.44
CA VAL A 93 3.03 5.12 -22.52
C VAL A 93 3.40 4.62 -23.93
N PRO A 94 4.12 5.42 -24.75
CA PRO A 94 4.47 5.09 -26.12
C PRO A 94 5.39 3.87 -26.25
#